data_AF-A0A967HNF2-F1
#
_entry.id   AF-A0A967HNF2-F1
#
_cell.length_a   1.000
_cell.length_b   1.000
_cell.length_c   1.000
_cell.angle_alpha   90.00
_cell.angle_beta   90.00
_cell.angle_gamma   90.00
#
_symmetry.space_group_name_H-M   'P 1'
#
loop_
_entity.id
_entity.type
_entity.pdbx_description
1 polymer ?
#
loop_
_entity_poly.entity_id
_entity_poly.type
_entity_poly.pdbx_seq_one_letter_code
_entity_poly.pdbx_strand_id
1 'polypeptide(L)' 'ATYKRATLLLGDLDRLDGILNHPDRPVQVLFAGKAHPRDEGGKALIARIGEVARDPRFEGKVVFLPGYGIDVARELV' A
#
# COMPACT_ATOMS: atom_id res chain seq x y z
N ALA A 1 -10.50 -8.06 6.95
CA ALA A 1 -9.38 -8.87 6.39
C ALA A 1 -8.09 -8.69 7.21
N THR A 2 -8.02 -9.25 8.42
CA THR A 2 -6.88 -9.10 9.34
C THR A 2 -5.76 -10.13 9.13
N TYR A 3 -6.04 -11.28 8.50
CA TYR A 3 -5.04 -12.33 8.28
C TYR A 3 -3.96 -11.95 7.25
N LYS A 4 -4.27 -11.03 6.32
CA LYS A 4 -3.37 -10.67 5.20
C LYS A 4 -2.17 -9.81 5.62
N ARG A 5 -2.08 -9.40 6.89
CA ARG A 5 -0.90 -8.77 7.52
C ARG A 5 -0.24 -7.64 6.70
N ALA A 6 -1.01 -6.90 5.90
CA ALA A 6 -0.50 -5.77 5.13
C ALA A 6 0.06 -4.64 6.02
N THR A 7 -0.31 -4.62 7.30
CA THR A 7 0.28 -3.75 8.33
C THR A 7 1.76 -4.05 8.61
N LEU A 8 2.29 -5.23 8.27
CA LEU A 8 3.71 -5.56 8.49
C LEU A 8 4.64 -4.65 7.67
N LEU A 9 4.26 -4.33 6.43
CA LEU A 9 5.01 -3.40 5.58
C LEU A 9 5.03 -1.98 6.16
N LEU A 10 4.00 -1.62 6.91
CA LEU A 10 3.80 -0.26 7.45
C LEU A 10 4.19 -0.16 8.95
N GLY A 11 4.69 -1.25 9.53
CA GLY A 11 5.05 -1.32 10.95
C GLY A 11 6.37 -0.64 11.28
N ASP A 12 7.27 -0.55 10.31
CA ASP A 12 8.57 0.11 10.41
C ASP A 12 8.80 0.96 9.16
N LEU A 13 8.48 2.25 9.29
CA LEU A 13 8.54 3.19 8.17
C LEU A 13 9.98 3.56 7.80
N ASP A 14 10.91 3.54 8.74
CA ASP A 14 12.31 3.91 8.46
C ASP A 14 13.00 2.79 7.66
N ARG A 15 12.70 1.53 8.01
CA ARG A 15 13.12 0.40 7.19
C ARG A 15 12.45 0.42 5.81
N LEU A 16 11.18 0.80 5.73
CA LEU A 16 10.47 0.92 4.45
C LEU A 16 11.12 2.00 3.57
N ASP A 17 11.47 3.15 4.14
CA ASP A 17 12.13 4.26 3.44
C ASP A 17 13.44 3.83 2.78
N GLY A 18 14.31 3.15 3.53
CA GLY A 18 15.57 2.63 2.98
C GLY A 18 15.37 1.63 1.83
N ILE A 19 14.26 0.88 1.82
CA ILE A 19 13.95 -0.07 0.73
C ILE A 19 13.38 0.66 -0.49
N LEU A 20 12.38 1.53 -0.29
CA LEU A 20 11.68 2.17 -1.41
C LEU A 20 12.55 3.20 -2.12
N ASN A 21 13.43 3.87 -1.37
CA ASN A 21 14.31 4.94 -1.87
C ASN A 21 15.76 4.49 -2.07
N HIS A 22 16.02 3.19 -2.15
CA HIS A 22 17.38 2.69 -2.45
C HIS A 22 17.88 3.26 -3.78
N PRO A 23 19.07 3.90 -3.84
CA PRO A 23 19.52 4.66 -5.01
C PRO A 23 19.66 3.80 -6.26
N ASP A 24 20.19 2.58 -6.11
CA ASP A 24 20.44 1.69 -7.25
C ASP A 24 19.25 0.76 -7.56
N ARG A 25 18.28 0.64 -6.65
CA ARG A 25 17.21 -0.37 -6.70
C ARG A 25 15.90 0.17 -6.10
N PRO A 26 15.35 1.27 -6.63
CA PRO A 26 14.14 1.85 -6.07
C PRO A 26 12.96 0.88 -6.24
N VAL A 27 12.07 0.85 -5.25
CA VAL A 27 10.88 -0.01 -5.24
C VAL A 27 9.64 0.86 -5.15
N GLN A 28 8.60 0.50 -5.92
CA GLN A 28 7.26 1.06 -5.78
C GLN A 28 6.32 -0.04 -5.27
N VAL A 29 5.50 0.31 -4.29
CA VAL A 29 4.51 -0.59 -3.70
C VAL A 29 3.12 -0.16 -4.14
N LEU A 30 2.44 -1.06 -4.84
CA LEU A 30 1.06 -0.89 -5.24
C LEU A 30 0.16 -1.72 -4.33
N PHE A 31 -0.70 -1.03 -3.58
CA PHE A 31 -1.75 -1.65 -2.79
C PHE A 31 -3.04 -1.64 -3.59
N ALA A 32 -3.69 -2.80 -3.72
CA ALA A 32 -4.92 -2.92 -4.48
C ALA A 32 -5.97 -3.70 -3.67
N GLY A 33 -7.20 -3.18 -3.63
CA GLY A 33 -8.27 -3.87 -2.92
C GLY A 33 -9.56 -3.07 -2.78
N LYS A 34 -10.59 -3.77 -2.30
CA LYS A 34 -11.88 -3.20 -1.89
C LYS A 34 -12.13 -3.62 -0.45
N ALA A 35 -12.40 -2.67 0.44
CA ALA A 35 -12.91 -3.00 1.77
C ALA A 35 -14.44 -3.12 1.71
N HIS A 36 -14.98 -4.21 2.26
CA HIS A 36 -16.43 -4.35 2.40
C HIS A 36 -16.96 -3.26 3.36
N PRO A 37 -18.18 -2.71 3.17
CA PRO A 37 -18.74 -1.68 4.06
C PRO A 37 -18.84 -2.07 5.54
N ARG A 38 -18.73 -3.36 5.87
CA ARG A 38 -18.72 -3.89 7.24
C ARG A 38 -17.32 -4.34 7.73
N ASP A 39 -16.28 -4.23 6.89
CA ASP A 39 -14.90 -4.61 7.24
C ASP A 39 -14.15 -3.39 7.79
N GLU A 40 -14.39 -3.06 9.06
CA GLU A 40 -13.77 -1.93 9.74
C GLU A 40 -12.23 -2.04 9.76
N GLY A 41 -11.68 -3.25 9.92
CA GLY A 41 -10.24 -3.47 9.85
C GLY A 41 -9.65 -3.21 8.46
N GLY A 42 -10.38 -3.58 7.40
CA GLY A 42 -10.00 -3.27 6.02
C GLY A 42 -10.02 -1.78 5.73
N LYS A 43 -11.05 -1.06 6.22
CA LYS A 43 -11.12 0.41 6.09
C LYS A 43 -9.97 1.10 6.83
N ALA A 44 -9.67 0.68 8.06
CA ALA A 44 -8.57 1.23 8.86
C ALA A 44 -7.21 1.02 8.18
N LEU A 45 -7.00 -0.15 7.56
CA LEU A 45 -5.79 -0.41 6.78
C LEU A 45 -5.68 0.49 5.55
N ILE A 46 -6.75 0.67 4.79
CA ILE A 46 -6.76 1.57 3.62
C ILE A 46 -6.48 3.01 4.05
N ALA A 47 -7.08 3.46 5.14
CA ALA A 47 -6.80 4.78 5.71
C ALA A 47 -5.32 4.92 6.06
N ARG A 48 -4.73 3.91 6.73
CA ARG A 48 -3.30 3.90 7.09
C ARG A 48 -2.39 3.91 5.86
N ILE A 49 -2.71 3.17 4.80
CA ILE A 49 -1.97 3.21 3.54
C ILE A 49 -2.03 4.63 2.94
N GLY A 50 -3.21 5.26 2.95
CA GLY A 50 -3.39 6.63 2.47
C GLY A 50 -2.64 7.68 3.30
N GLU A 51 -2.46 7.46 4.60
CA GLU A 51 -1.59 8.30 5.43
C GLU A 51 -0.12 8.16 5.01
N VAL A 52 0.37 6.93 4.88
CA VAL A 52 1.77 6.66 4.49
C VAL A 52 2.05 7.17 3.08
N ALA A 53 1.13 7.01 2.14
CA ALA A 53 1.29 7.51 0.76
C ALA A 53 1.41 9.05 0.67
N ARG A 54 0.97 9.79 1.69
CA ARG A 54 1.10 11.26 1.77
C ARG A 54 2.36 11.71 2.52
N ASP A 55 3.09 10.81 3.16
CA ASP A 55 4.38 11.13 3.76
C ASP A 55 5.36 11.50 2.61
N PRO A 56 6.03 12.66 2.67
CA PRO A 56 6.96 13.09 1.62
C PRO A 56 8.05 12.06 1.30
N ARG A 57 8.43 11.20 2.25
CA ARG A 57 9.39 10.11 2.03
C ARG A 57 8.90 9.08 1.00
N PHE A 58 7.60 8.92 0.86
CA PHE A 58 6.99 7.87 0.04
C PHE A 58 6.22 8.41 -1.16
N GLU A 59 6.36 9.71 -1.47
CA GLU A 59 5.68 10.35 -2.58
C GLU A 59 5.99 9.62 -3.89
N GLY A 60 4.94 9.18 -4.59
CA GLY A 60 5.06 8.39 -5.82
C GLY A 60 5.62 6.96 -5.63
N LYS A 61 5.94 6.52 -4.41
CA LYS A 61 6.46 5.18 -4.10
C LYS A 61 5.40 4.25 -3.53
N VAL A 62 4.42 4.79 -2.79
CA VAL A 62 3.29 4.02 -2.25
C VAL A 62 2.01 4.50 -2.93
N VAL A 63 1.37 3.60 -3.68
CA VAL A 63 0.17 3.92 -4.46
C VAL A 63 -0.96 2.98 -4.05
N PHE A 64 -2.14 3.53 -3.78
CA PHE A 64 -3.35 2.75 -3.58
C PHE A 64 -4.24 2.80 -4.82
N LEU A 65 -4.60 1.63 -5.34
CA LEU A 65 -5.52 1.47 -6.46
C LEU A 65 -6.92 1.11 -5.92
N PRO A 66 -7.84 2.08 -5.80
CA PRO A 66 -9.20 1.80 -5.38
C PRO A 66 -9.90 0.99 -6.46
N GLY A 67 -10.69 0.00 -6.03
CA GLY A 67 -11.61 -0.65 -6.95
C GLY A 67 -11.01 -1.80 -7.77
N TYR A 68 -9.85 -2.33 -7.37
CA TYR A 68 -9.18 -3.46 -8.02
C TYR A 68 -10.15 -4.59 -8.42
N GLY A 69 -10.17 -4.88 -9.71
CA GLY A 69 -10.86 -5.97 -10.39
C GLY A 69 -9.92 -6.61 -11.42
N ILE A 70 -10.37 -7.67 -12.12
CA ILE A 70 -9.57 -8.40 -13.11
C ILE A 70 -8.97 -7.48 -14.18
N ASP A 71 -9.67 -6.42 -14.51
CA ASP A 71 -9.35 -5.45 -15.56
C ASP A 71 -8.02 -4.72 -15.25
N VAL A 72 -7.82 -4.27 -14.01
CA VAL A 72 -6.57 -3.63 -13.57
C VAL A 72 -5.47 -4.66 -13.34
N ALA A 73 -5.82 -5.89 -12.94
CA ALA A 73 -4.85 -6.97 -12.81
C ALA A 73 -4.17 -7.31 -14.14
N ARG A 74 -4.88 -7.18 -15.26
CA ARG A 74 -4.36 -7.48 -16.61
C ARG A 74 -3.32 -6.47 -17.10
N GLU A 75 -3.33 -5.25 -16.57
CA GLU A 75 -2.36 -4.19 -16.92
C GLU A 75 -1.10 -4.22 -16.04
N LEU A 76 -1.08 -5.06 -14.99
CA LEU A 76 0.03 -5.19 -14.04
C LEU A 76 0.88 -6.45 -14.23
N VAL A 77 0.56 -7.30 -15.22
CA VAL A 77 1.24 -8.60 -15.49
C VAL A 77 1.73 -8.66 -16.93
#